data_AF-A0A2V6G7M3-F1
#
_entry.id   AF-A0A2V6G7M3-F1
#
_cell.length_a   1.000
_cell.length_b   1.000
_cell.length_c   1.000
_cell.angle_alpha   90.00
_cell.angle_beta   90.00
_cell.angle_gamma   90.00
#
_symmetry.space_group_name_H-M   'P 1'
#
loop_
_entity.id
_entity.type
_entity.pdbx_description
1 polymer ?
#
loop_
_entity_poly.entity_id
_entity_poly.type
_entity_poly.pdbx_seq_one_letter_code
_entity_poly.pdbx_strand_id
1 'polypeptide(L)'
;MFQIKTSLVFAAALLLVWIGPTFESGGQNPSPTPARPPAPVLVSPANGASLAQPITLDWNPVSAPGGPIGSYTWQVGTSSTFTTVIASGFTNMDSDPSIPTRTADKVSGLPNGTYFWRVKCSQLGPNGGVDSPWSTVRSFTVTGLGPAPATPSFITPGNNAQFHVTESFNIQWSPVVNSAHHLL
;
A
#
# COMPACT_ATOMS: atom_id res chain seq x y z
N MET A 1 21.07 72.73 43.36
CA MET A 1 21.62 72.55 42.01
C MET A 1 21.21 71.15 41.55
N PHE A 2 20.46 71.09 40.46
CA PHE A 2 19.88 69.92 39.75
C PHE A 2 18.70 69.13 40.35
N GLN A 3 17.72 68.92 39.45
CA GLN A 3 16.37 68.34 39.54
C GLN A 3 16.43 66.78 39.65
N ILE A 4 15.39 65.94 39.85
CA ILE A 4 14.03 65.83 39.28
C ILE A 4 13.14 64.94 40.19
N LYS A 5 11.83 65.26 40.20
CA LYS A 5 10.65 64.54 40.71
C LYS A 5 10.59 63.02 40.38
N THR A 6 9.95 62.22 41.24
CA THR A 6 8.55 61.72 41.08
C THR A 6 8.31 60.50 41.96
N SER A 7 7.16 60.52 42.61
CA SER A 7 6.55 59.61 43.58
C SER A 7 6.66 58.11 43.30
N LEU A 8 6.70 57.31 44.37
CA LEU A 8 6.08 55.99 44.36
C LEU A 8 5.48 55.62 45.72
N VAL A 9 4.38 54.89 45.61
CA VAL A 9 3.29 54.69 46.56
C VAL A 9 3.51 53.38 47.35
N PHE A 10 2.92 53.31 48.54
CA PHE A 10 2.79 52.20 49.48
C PHE A 10 2.75 50.76 48.89
N ALA A 11 3.37 49.79 49.59
CA ALA A 11 2.69 48.84 50.49
C ALA A 11 3.41 47.48 50.67
N ALA A 12 3.35 47.00 51.92
CA ALA A 12 3.28 45.60 52.38
C ALA A 12 4.46 44.63 52.17
N ALA A 13 5.02 44.20 53.31
CA ALA A 13 5.92 43.06 53.43
C ALA A 13 5.16 41.73 53.22
N LEU A 14 5.69 40.84 52.37
CA LEU A 14 5.19 39.48 52.18
C LEU A 14 6.28 38.47 52.55
N LEU A 15 5.94 37.56 53.47
CA LEU A 15 6.76 36.45 53.94
C LEU A 15 7.00 35.45 52.79
N LEU A 16 8.27 35.18 52.47
CA LEU A 16 8.64 34.13 51.50
C LEU A 16 8.39 32.74 52.11
N VAL A 17 7.36 32.04 51.62
CA VAL A 17 7.23 30.59 51.79
C VAL A 17 7.96 29.92 50.63
N TRP A 18 9.04 29.20 50.94
CA TRP A 18 9.71 28.32 49.99
C TRP A 18 8.83 27.10 49.74
N ILE A 19 8.04 27.14 48.67
CA ILE A 19 7.36 25.97 48.12
C ILE A 19 8.36 25.33 47.14
N GLY A 20 8.86 24.14 47.46
CA GLY A 20 9.54 23.32 46.46
C GLY A 20 8.58 23.04 45.29
N PRO A 21 9.06 22.85 44.06
CA PRO A 21 8.18 22.45 42.97
C PRO A 21 7.62 21.06 43.32
N THR A 22 6.37 21.02 43.75
CA THR A 22 5.52 19.85 43.63
C THR A 22 5.54 19.47 42.16
N PHE A 23 6.05 18.28 41.85
CA PHE A 23 5.84 17.67 40.55
C PHE A 23 4.34 17.42 40.40
N GLU A 24 3.62 18.43 39.93
CA GLU A 24 2.32 18.21 39.31
C GLU A 24 2.61 17.28 38.13
N SER A 25 2.18 16.02 38.28
CA SER A 25 2.04 15.10 37.17
C SER A 25 0.95 15.68 36.27
N GLY A 26 1.33 16.70 35.50
CA GLY A 26 0.59 17.13 34.32
C GLY A 26 0.46 15.87 33.50
N GLY A 27 -0.77 15.36 33.41
CA GLY A 27 -1.08 14.16 32.65
C GLY A 27 -0.44 14.31 31.29
N GLN A 28 0.63 13.56 31.05
CA GLN A 28 1.07 13.30 29.71
C GLN A 28 -0.14 12.66 29.07
N ASN A 29 -0.85 13.41 28.23
CA ASN A 29 -1.69 12.85 27.21
C ASN A 29 -0.82 11.74 26.59
N PRO A 30 -1.17 10.44 26.74
CA PRO A 30 -0.33 9.40 26.19
C PRO A 30 -0.18 9.76 24.72
N SER A 31 1.06 9.97 24.27
CA SER A 31 1.34 10.06 22.84
C SER A 31 0.55 8.93 22.20
N PRO A 32 -0.38 9.19 21.27
CA PRO A 32 -1.25 8.15 20.75
C PRO A 32 -0.34 7.06 20.22
N THR A 33 -0.31 5.92 20.92
CA THR A 33 0.39 4.74 20.44
C THR A 33 -0.14 4.53 19.03
N PRO A 34 0.71 4.45 17.98
CA PRO A 34 0.23 4.33 16.61
C PRO A 34 -0.83 3.24 16.55
N ALA A 35 -2.07 3.64 16.28
CA ALA A 35 -3.20 2.74 16.40
C ALA A 35 -3.05 1.72 15.27
N ARG A 36 -2.86 0.44 15.63
CA ARG A 36 -2.67 -0.63 14.65
C ARG A 36 -3.79 -0.56 13.59
N PRO A 37 -3.45 -0.58 12.29
CA PRO A 37 -4.46 -0.49 11.25
C PRO A 37 -5.42 -1.69 11.28
N PRO A 38 -6.69 -1.51 10.89
CA PRO A 38 -7.63 -2.62 10.77
C PRO A 38 -7.22 -3.55 9.61
N ALA A 39 -7.71 -4.79 9.63
CA ALA A 39 -7.44 -5.74 8.56
C ALA A 39 -8.13 -5.29 7.24
N PRO A 40 -7.48 -5.48 6.07
CA PRO A 40 -8.11 -5.20 4.78
C PRO A 40 -9.37 -6.04 4.55
N VAL A 41 -10.38 -5.43 3.93
CA VAL A 41 -11.62 -6.11 3.54
C VAL A 41 -11.49 -6.58 2.09
N LEU A 42 -11.65 -7.88 1.86
CA LEU A 42 -11.52 -8.46 0.53
C LEU A 42 -12.76 -8.16 -0.34
N VAL A 43 -12.54 -7.84 -1.61
CA VAL A 43 -13.61 -7.50 -2.57
C VAL A 43 -13.74 -8.60 -3.60
N SER A 44 -12.67 -8.90 -4.34
CA SER A 44 -12.63 -9.91 -5.39
C SER A 44 -11.36 -10.77 -5.28
N PRO A 45 -11.40 -12.08 -5.57
CA PRO A 45 -12.57 -12.89 -5.92
C PRO A 45 -13.63 -12.97 -4.81
N ALA A 46 -14.88 -13.20 -5.20
CA ALA A 46 -15.93 -13.62 -4.29
C ALA A 46 -15.55 -14.98 -3.66
N ASN A 47 -15.99 -15.22 -2.42
CA ASN A 47 -15.65 -16.46 -1.73
C ASN A 47 -16.22 -17.68 -2.46
N GLY A 48 -15.37 -18.65 -2.82
CA GLY A 48 -15.74 -19.83 -3.60
C GLY A 48 -15.90 -19.59 -5.11
N ALA A 49 -15.48 -18.43 -5.63
CA ALA A 49 -15.57 -18.14 -7.06
C ALA A 49 -14.71 -19.11 -7.91
N SER A 50 -15.21 -19.48 -9.08
CA SER A 50 -14.47 -20.27 -10.07
C SER A 50 -14.03 -19.35 -11.22
N LEU A 51 -12.73 -19.27 -11.47
CA LEU A 51 -12.14 -18.26 -12.35
C LEU A 51 -11.02 -18.86 -13.21
N ALA A 52 -10.91 -18.37 -14.44
CA ALA A 52 -9.75 -18.62 -15.30
C ALA A 52 -8.68 -17.56 -15.08
N GLN A 53 -7.41 -17.93 -15.26
CA GLN A 53 -6.27 -17.04 -15.03
C GLN A 53 -6.12 -15.98 -16.13
N PRO A 54 -5.53 -14.81 -15.86
CA PRO A 54 -5.02 -14.34 -14.55
C PRO A 54 -6.17 -13.96 -13.61
N ILE A 55 -5.98 -14.24 -12.32
CA ILE A 55 -6.93 -13.91 -11.25
C ILE A 55 -6.59 -12.53 -10.69
N THR A 56 -7.57 -11.63 -10.67
CA THR A 56 -7.43 -10.33 -10.00
C THR A 56 -7.83 -10.46 -8.53
N LEU A 57 -6.89 -10.21 -7.63
CA LEU A 57 -7.09 -10.04 -6.20
C LEU A 57 -7.35 -8.56 -5.93
N ASP A 58 -8.46 -8.23 -5.29
CA ASP A 58 -8.90 -6.86 -5.04
C ASP A 58 -9.42 -6.73 -3.60
N TRP A 59 -9.06 -5.65 -2.93
CA TRP A 59 -9.44 -5.35 -1.56
C TRP A 59 -9.73 -3.86 -1.38
N ASN A 60 -10.43 -3.51 -0.30
CA ASN A 60 -10.71 -2.13 0.03
C ASN A 60 -9.45 -1.42 0.56
N PRO A 61 -9.28 -0.12 0.25
CA PRO A 61 -8.26 0.69 0.89
C PRO A 61 -8.50 0.75 2.41
N VAL A 62 -7.41 0.61 3.16
CA VAL A 62 -7.37 0.76 4.61
C VAL A 62 -6.87 2.16 4.96
N SER A 63 -7.49 2.78 5.96
CA SER A 63 -7.00 3.99 6.60
C SER A 63 -7.01 3.80 8.11
N ALA A 64 -6.02 4.38 8.79
CA ALA A 64 -5.89 4.29 10.24
C ALA A 64 -5.23 5.56 10.81
N PRO A 65 -5.57 5.96 12.06
CA PRO A 65 -4.80 6.97 12.78
C PRO A 65 -3.37 6.48 12.96
N GLY A 66 -2.37 7.33 12.71
CA GLY A 66 -0.95 6.98 12.91
C GLY A 66 -0.06 7.06 11.67
N GLY A 67 -0.63 7.32 10.49
CA GLY A 67 0.11 7.53 9.24
C GLY A 67 -0.51 6.81 8.03
N PRO A 68 0.05 7.03 6.83
CA PRO A 68 -0.44 6.41 5.60
C PRO A 68 -0.15 4.90 5.57
N ILE A 69 -0.92 4.16 4.78
CA ILE A 69 -0.59 2.77 4.46
C ILE A 69 0.55 2.76 3.44
N GLY A 70 1.67 2.14 3.82
CA GLY A 70 2.86 2.05 2.97
C GLY A 70 2.83 0.87 2.02
N SER A 71 2.15 -0.22 2.39
CA SER A 71 2.03 -1.38 1.51
C SER A 71 0.87 -2.31 1.88
N TYR A 72 0.47 -3.14 0.93
CA TYR A 72 -0.34 -4.34 1.16
C TYR A 72 0.46 -5.57 0.77
N THR A 73 0.36 -6.63 1.56
CA THR A 73 0.93 -7.94 1.26
C THR A 73 -0.20 -8.95 1.11
N TRP A 74 -0.21 -9.69 0.02
CA TRP A 74 -1.16 -10.76 -0.22
C TRP A 74 -0.46 -12.11 -0.30
N GLN A 75 -1.20 -13.15 0.11
CA GLN A 75 -0.75 -14.53 0.05
C GLN A 75 -1.85 -15.42 -0.52
N VAL A 76 -1.45 -16.40 -1.31
CA VAL A 76 -2.28 -17.49 -1.81
C VAL A 76 -1.67 -18.81 -1.33
N GLY A 77 -2.47 -19.64 -0.68
CA GLY A 77 -2.08 -20.93 -0.16
C GLY A 77 -3.00 -22.05 -0.63
N THR A 78 -2.54 -23.29 -0.48
CA THR A 78 -3.33 -24.51 -0.76
C THR A 78 -4.23 -24.92 0.40
N SER A 79 -4.08 -24.28 1.56
CA SER A 79 -4.88 -24.49 2.77
C SER A 79 -5.28 -23.16 3.41
N SER A 80 -6.41 -23.16 4.13
CA SER A 80 -6.91 -21.98 4.84
C SER A 80 -6.04 -21.55 6.02
N THR A 81 -5.18 -22.44 6.52
CA THR A 81 -4.17 -22.17 7.56
C THR A 81 -2.89 -21.57 6.99
N PHE A 82 -2.75 -21.51 5.66
CA PHE A 82 -1.55 -21.04 4.96
C PHE A 82 -0.27 -21.78 5.39
N THR A 83 -0.38 -23.08 5.67
CA THR A 83 0.77 -23.94 5.96
C THR A 83 1.73 -24.03 4.77
N THR A 84 1.17 -23.93 3.55
CA THR A 84 1.92 -23.78 2.30
C THR A 84 1.40 -22.57 1.56
N VAL A 85 2.28 -21.60 1.33
CA VAL A 85 2.03 -20.42 0.48
C VAL A 85 2.62 -20.71 -0.88
N ILE A 86 1.78 -20.76 -1.92
CA ILE A 86 2.18 -21.09 -3.28
C ILE A 86 2.43 -19.84 -4.13
N ALA A 87 1.82 -18.72 -3.76
CA ALA A 87 2.09 -17.42 -4.36
C ALA A 87 1.93 -16.31 -3.32
N SER A 88 2.70 -15.24 -3.47
CA SER A 88 2.60 -14.04 -2.65
C SER A 88 3.09 -12.85 -3.42
N GLY A 89 2.63 -11.67 -3.04
CA GLY A 89 3.09 -10.42 -3.61
C GLY A 89 2.74 -9.24 -2.72
N PHE A 90 3.05 -8.05 -3.20
CA PHE A 90 2.80 -6.83 -2.47
C PHE A 90 2.52 -5.67 -3.41
N THR A 91 1.79 -4.68 -2.92
CA THR A 91 1.69 -3.35 -3.52
C THR A 91 2.29 -2.35 -2.55
N ASN A 92 3.08 -1.42 -3.07
CA ASN A 92 3.70 -0.36 -2.27
C ASN A 92 3.04 0.98 -2.59
N MET A 93 3.14 1.90 -1.64
CA MET A 93 2.88 3.30 -1.89
C MET A 93 3.82 3.81 -2.99
N ASP A 94 3.31 4.76 -3.77
CA ASP A 94 4.10 5.44 -4.78
C ASP A 94 5.04 6.48 -4.12
N SER A 95 6.03 6.96 -4.87
CA SER A 95 6.87 8.08 -4.41
C SER A 95 6.09 9.39 -4.42
N ASP A 96 5.06 9.50 -5.26
CA ASP A 96 4.09 10.59 -5.22
C ASP A 96 2.99 10.30 -4.17
N PRO A 97 2.89 11.07 -3.08
CA PRO A 97 1.91 10.84 -2.02
C PRO A 97 0.46 11.14 -2.45
N SER A 98 0.24 11.78 -3.61
CA SER A 98 -1.09 11.99 -4.17
C SER A 98 -1.67 10.74 -4.82
N ILE A 99 -0.82 9.76 -5.16
CA ILE A 99 -1.24 8.50 -5.77
C ILE A 99 -1.55 7.49 -4.66
N PRO A 100 -2.81 7.00 -4.55
CA PRO A 100 -3.15 6.03 -3.53
C PRO A 100 -2.45 4.70 -3.78
N THR A 101 -2.06 4.03 -2.70
CA THR A 101 -1.49 2.67 -2.78
C THR A 101 -2.46 1.73 -3.48
N ARG A 102 -1.96 1.00 -4.49
CA ARG A 102 -2.78 0.07 -5.28
C ARG A 102 -3.41 -0.99 -4.38
N THR A 103 -4.73 -1.18 -4.49
CA THR A 103 -5.49 -2.17 -3.70
C THR A 103 -5.92 -3.39 -4.49
N ALA A 104 -5.24 -3.62 -5.62
CA ALA A 104 -5.47 -4.76 -6.48
C ALA A 104 -4.13 -5.33 -6.98
N ASP A 105 -4.09 -6.63 -7.23
CA ASP A 105 -2.97 -7.29 -7.89
C ASP A 105 -3.44 -8.49 -8.70
N LYS A 106 -2.60 -8.99 -9.62
CA LYS A 106 -2.91 -10.16 -10.44
C LYS A 106 -2.03 -11.34 -10.06
N VAL A 107 -2.64 -12.52 -9.98
CA VAL A 107 -1.96 -13.80 -9.79
C VAL A 107 -2.25 -14.75 -10.94
N SER A 108 -1.22 -15.39 -11.46
CA SER A 108 -1.27 -16.37 -12.56
C SER A 108 -0.26 -17.49 -12.32
N GLY A 109 -0.23 -18.51 -13.19
CA GLY A 109 0.71 -19.64 -13.07
C GLY A 109 0.36 -20.66 -11.98
N LEU A 110 -0.77 -20.51 -11.31
CA LEU A 110 -1.35 -21.51 -10.41
C LEU A 110 -1.96 -22.68 -11.22
N PRO A 111 -1.65 -23.94 -10.89
CA PRO A 111 -2.35 -25.11 -11.44
C PRO A 111 -3.86 -25.07 -11.17
N ASN A 112 -4.65 -25.82 -11.95
CA ASN A 112 -6.07 -25.98 -11.68
C ASN A 112 -6.29 -26.60 -10.30
N GLY A 113 -7.18 -26.00 -9.51
CA GLY A 113 -7.38 -26.40 -8.12
C GLY A 113 -8.02 -25.31 -7.27
N THR A 114 -8.30 -25.63 -6.01
CA THR A 114 -8.87 -24.67 -5.05
C THR A 114 -7.77 -24.07 -4.19
N TYR A 115 -7.81 -22.76 -4.03
CA TYR A 115 -6.84 -21.97 -3.27
C TYR A 115 -7.52 -21.06 -2.28
N PHE A 116 -6.76 -20.66 -1.26
CA PHE A 116 -7.16 -19.72 -0.23
C PHE A 116 -6.27 -18.50 -0.29
N TRP A 117 -6.82 -17.32 -0.08
CA TRP A 117 -6.06 -16.08 -0.11
C TRP A 117 -6.47 -15.12 1.01
N ARG A 118 -5.50 -14.28 1.38
CA ARG A 118 -5.62 -13.26 2.43
C ARG A 118 -4.70 -12.09 2.14
N VAL A 119 -5.02 -10.94 2.71
CA VAL A 119 -4.26 -9.68 2.57
C VAL A 119 -4.04 -9.05 3.95
N LYS A 120 -2.87 -8.46 4.17
CA LYS A 120 -2.61 -7.54 5.30
C LYS A 120 -2.04 -6.24 4.76
N CYS A 121 -2.13 -5.17 5.54
CA CYS A 121 -1.45 -3.91 5.22
C CYS A 121 -0.35 -3.60 6.24
N SER A 122 0.61 -2.78 5.82
CA SER A 122 1.63 -2.20 6.68
C SER A 122 1.49 -0.69 6.67
N GLN A 123 1.23 -0.11 7.83
CA GLN A 123 1.13 1.34 8.01
C GLN A 123 2.52 1.91 8.31
N LEU A 124 2.85 3.04 7.71
CA LEU A 124 4.05 3.78 8.06
C LEU A 124 3.78 4.65 9.28
N GLY A 125 4.62 4.51 10.30
CA GLY A 125 4.55 5.30 11.52
C GLY A 125 5.91 5.93 11.89
N PRO A 126 5.90 6.92 12.80
CA PRO A 126 7.12 7.61 13.24
C PRO A 126 8.12 6.69 13.95
N ASN A 127 7.66 5.55 14.47
CA ASN A 127 8.47 4.57 15.20
C ASN A 127 8.69 3.27 14.40
N GLY A 128 8.51 3.31 13.07
CA GLY A 128 8.57 2.14 12.18
C GLY A 128 7.22 1.69 11.65
N GLY A 129 7.24 0.70 10.76
CA GLY A 129 6.03 0.15 10.14
C GLY A 129 5.22 -0.71 11.11
N VAL A 130 3.90 -0.58 11.11
CA VAL A 130 2.96 -1.36 11.93
C VAL A 130 2.05 -2.19 11.02
N ASP A 131 2.13 -3.51 11.16
CA ASP A 131 1.31 -4.43 10.38
C ASP A 131 -0.11 -4.58 10.95
N SER A 132 -1.10 -4.67 10.06
CA SER A 132 -2.46 -5.08 10.41
C SER A 132 -2.52 -6.59 10.72
N PRO A 133 -3.59 -7.05 11.39
CA PRO A 133 -4.00 -8.44 11.28
C PRO A 133 -4.27 -8.82 9.80
N TRP A 134 -4.18 -10.11 9.48
CA TRP A 134 -4.63 -10.61 8.19
C TRP A 134 -6.14 -10.44 8.01
N SER A 135 -6.58 -10.24 6.77
CA SER A 135 -7.99 -10.25 6.39
C SER A 135 -8.65 -11.59 6.72
N THR A 136 -9.98 -11.60 6.67
CA THR A 136 -10.73 -12.86 6.54
C THR A 136 -10.19 -13.65 5.34
N VAL A 137 -10.08 -14.97 5.49
CA VAL A 137 -9.64 -15.85 4.41
C VAL A 137 -10.78 -16.05 3.41
N ARG A 138 -10.51 -15.91 2.12
CA ARG A 138 -11.43 -16.29 1.05
C ARG A 138 -10.82 -17.40 0.19
N SER A 139 -11.68 -18.17 -0.46
CA SER A 139 -11.26 -19.18 -1.43
C SER A 139 -11.67 -18.83 -2.85
N PHE A 140 -10.97 -19.40 -3.82
CA PHE A 140 -11.36 -19.44 -5.23
C PHE A 140 -10.83 -20.73 -5.88
N THR A 141 -11.44 -21.12 -6.99
CA THR A 141 -11.04 -22.29 -7.77
C THR A 141 -10.52 -21.84 -9.13
N VAL A 142 -9.32 -22.28 -9.48
CA VAL A 142 -8.71 -22.06 -10.79
C VAL A 142 -9.20 -23.14 -11.74
N THR A 143 -9.87 -22.74 -12.81
CA THR A 143 -10.46 -23.65 -13.81
C THR A 143 -9.61 -23.80 -15.06
N GLY A 144 -8.64 -22.93 -15.28
CA GLY A 144 -7.74 -22.98 -16.44
C GLY A 144 -7.07 -21.64 -16.72
N LEU A 145 -6.35 -21.60 -17.85
CA LEU A 145 -5.86 -20.36 -18.43
C LEU A 145 -7.03 -19.64 -19.12
N GLY A 146 -7.10 -18.32 -18.93
CA GLY A 146 -7.98 -17.46 -19.70
C GLY A 146 -7.52 -17.32 -21.15
N PRO A 147 -8.22 -16.51 -21.96
CA PRO A 147 -7.86 -16.31 -23.35
C PRO A 147 -6.41 -15.86 -23.49
N ALA A 148 -5.64 -16.55 -24.34
CA ALA A 148 -4.29 -16.15 -24.65
C ALA A 148 -4.28 -14.72 -25.22
N PRO A 149 -3.31 -13.86 -24.87
CA PRO A 149 -3.11 -12.60 -25.57
C PRO A 149 -2.97 -12.85 -27.07
N ALA A 150 -3.54 -11.96 -27.89
CA ALA A 150 -3.35 -12.05 -29.34
C ALA A 150 -1.86 -11.94 -29.70
N THR A 151 -1.43 -12.58 -30.78
CA THR A 151 -0.04 -12.44 -31.24
C THR A 151 0.17 -11.04 -31.82
N PRO A 152 1.17 -10.25 -31.38
CA PRO A 152 1.47 -8.98 -32.01
C PRO A 152 1.98 -9.22 -33.43
N SER A 153 1.50 -8.42 -34.38
CA SER A 153 1.99 -8.46 -35.76
C SER A 153 2.85 -7.24 -36.04
N PHE A 154 3.97 -7.44 -36.73
CA PHE A 154 4.82 -6.34 -37.20
C PHE A 154 4.04 -5.55 -38.27
N ILE A 155 3.81 -4.26 -38.03
CA ILE A 155 3.16 -3.36 -39.00
C ILE A 155 4.23 -2.71 -39.86
N THR A 156 5.31 -2.24 -39.25
CA THR A 156 6.42 -1.63 -39.98
C THR A 156 7.77 -1.87 -39.29
N PRO A 157 8.84 -2.01 -40.11
CA PRO A 157 8.79 -2.08 -41.57
C PRO A 157 8.30 -3.43 -42.12
N GLY A 158 7.67 -3.41 -43.30
CA GLY A 158 7.10 -4.63 -43.90
C GLY A 158 8.17 -5.70 -44.19
N ASN A 159 7.74 -6.95 -44.36
CA ASN A 159 8.66 -8.05 -44.67
C ASN A 159 9.56 -7.71 -45.87
N ASN A 160 10.86 -7.96 -45.73
CA ASN A 160 11.90 -7.66 -46.72
C ASN A 160 12.18 -6.17 -46.96
N ALA A 161 11.85 -5.28 -46.03
CA ALA A 161 12.31 -3.91 -46.11
C ALA A 161 13.84 -3.84 -46.07
N GLN A 162 14.42 -3.12 -47.02
CA GLN A 162 15.86 -2.86 -47.11
C GLN A 162 16.13 -1.42 -46.71
N PHE A 163 17.15 -1.23 -45.88
CA PHE A 163 17.55 0.08 -45.35
C PHE A 163 19.03 0.31 -45.58
N HIS A 164 19.42 1.56 -45.77
CA HIS A 164 20.81 1.95 -45.71
C HIS A 164 21.32 1.92 -44.26
N VAL A 165 22.64 1.80 -44.07
CA VAL A 165 23.27 1.62 -42.74
C VAL A 165 23.04 2.79 -41.77
N THR A 166 22.58 3.95 -42.26
CA THR A 166 22.30 5.16 -41.46
C THR A 166 20.86 5.66 -41.55
N GLU A 167 19.91 4.83 -41.98
CA GLU A 167 18.48 5.21 -42.02
C GLU A 167 17.76 4.83 -40.73
N SER A 168 17.04 5.80 -40.16
CA SER A 168 16.11 5.58 -39.06
C SER A 168 14.70 5.37 -39.60
N PHE A 169 14.04 4.29 -39.16
CA PHE A 169 12.64 3.99 -39.48
C PHE A 169 11.83 3.77 -38.20
N ASN A 170 10.52 3.95 -38.32
CA ASN A 170 9.61 3.74 -37.21
C ASN A 170 9.26 2.25 -37.11
N ILE A 171 9.46 1.65 -35.93
CA ILE A 171 9.03 0.27 -35.65
C ILE A 171 7.62 0.33 -35.08
N GLN A 172 6.65 -0.26 -35.79
CA GLN A 172 5.28 -0.33 -35.30
C GLN A 172 4.80 -1.77 -35.24
N TRP A 173 4.11 -2.08 -34.15
CA TRP A 173 3.45 -3.37 -33.91
C TRP A 173 1.94 -3.15 -33.80
N SER A 174 1.15 -4.16 -34.12
CA SER A 174 -0.29 -4.11 -33.83
C SER A 174 -0.53 -4.16 -32.32
N PRO A 175 -1.47 -3.34 -31.81
CA PRO A 175 -1.85 -3.41 -30.41
C PRO A 175 -2.52 -4.77 -30.15
N VAL A 176 -2.01 -5.48 -29.15
CA VAL A 176 -2.55 -6.76 -28.71
C VAL A 176 -3.50 -6.54 -27.54
N VAL A 177 -4.72 -7.06 -27.64
CA VAL A 177 -5.63 -7.14 -26.49
C VAL A 177 -5.01 -8.06 -25.44
N ASN A 178 -4.93 -7.59 -24.19
CA ASN A 178 -4.28 -8.25 -23.05
C ASN A 178 -2.74 -8.35 -23.09
N SER A 179 -2.03 -7.47 -23.81
CA SER A 179 -0.57 -7.39 -23.68
C SER A 179 -0.15 -6.82 -22.32
N ALA A 180 0.80 -7.49 -21.67
CA ALA A 180 1.38 -7.07 -20.40
C ALA A 180 2.76 -6.42 -20.62
N HIS A 181 2.83 -5.40 -21.48
CA HIS A 181 4.03 -4.65 -21.94
C HIS A 181 4.66 -5.13 -23.27
N HIS A 182 4.96 -4.17 -24.14
CA HIS A 182 5.87 -4.34 -25.28
C HIS A 182 7.25 -3.84 -24.81
N LEU A 183 8.24 -4.73 -24.65
CA LEU A 183 9.61 -4.33 -24.37
C LEU A 183 10.29 -3.96 -25.70
N LEU A 184 10.90 -2.77 -25.73
CA LEU A 184 11.80 -2.28 -26.79
C LEU A 184 13.23 -2.71 -26.49
#